data_AF-A0A970J1X6-F1
#
_entry.id   AF-A0A970J1X6-F1
#
_cell.length_a   1.000
_cell.length_b   1.000
_cell.length_c   1.000
_cell.angle_alpha   90.00
_cell.angle_beta   90.00
_cell.angle_gamma   90.00
#
_symmetry.space_group_name_H-M   'P 1'
#
loop_
_entity.id
_entity.type
_entity.pdbx_description
1 polymer ?
#
loop_
_entity_poly.entity_id
_entity_poly.type
_entity_poly.pdbx_seq_one_letter_code
_entity_poly.pdbx_strand_id
1 'polypeptide(L)'
;MRPGGFFSFQKMISGTLIKVLYIVGLLVLTIGGLVRIIQGISAESLPNLAEGLGVIILGNLFWRMACEGMIVIFSIHDAVIKIYQNTKRD
;
A
#
# COMPACT_ATOMS: atom_id res chain seq x y z
N MET A 1 -24.10 25.50 -11.07
CA MET A 1 -22.82 24.77 -10.98
C MET A 1 -23.10 23.44 -10.26
N ARG A 2 -22.87 22.27 -10.87
CA ARG A 2 -23.24 20.96 -10.28
C ARG A 2 -22.25 20.58 -9.17
N PRO A 3 -22.65 20.42 -7.90
CA PRO A 3 -21.73 20.05 -6.81
C PRO A 3 -21.49 18.53 -6.73
N GLY A 4 -21.34 17.85 -7.87
CA GLY A 4 -21.27 16.38 -7.95
C GLY A 4 -19.90 15.79 -8.35
N GLY A 5 -18.93 16.62 -8.76
CA GLY A 5 -17.68 16.12 -9.35
C GLY A 5 -16.62 15.69 -8.33
N PHE A 6 -16.44 16.48 -7.26
CA PHE A 6 -15.27 16.32 -6.38
C PHE A 6 -15.35 15.13 -5.42
N PHE A 7 -16.54 14.86 -4.85
CA PHE A 7 -16.73 13.77 -3.89
C PHE A 7 -16.66 12.37 -4.54
N SER A 8 -17.12 12.24 -5.79
CA SER A 8 -17.00 10.98 -6.55
C SER A 8 -15.55 10.68 -6.92
N PHE A 9 -14.78 11.73 -7.23
CA PHE A 9 -13.37 11.63 -7.56
C PHE A 9 -12.54 11.17 -6.35
N GLN A 10 -12.74 11.77 -5.17
CA GLN A 10 -12.03 11.33 -3.96
C GLN A 10 -12.33 9.88 -3.57
N LYS A 11 -13.58 9.43 -3.71
CA LYS A 11 -13.99 8.07 -3.33
C LYS A 11 -13.41 7.00 -4.27
N MET A 12 -13.33 7.28 -5.57
CA MET A 12 -12.62 6.41 -6.53
C MET A 12 -11.09 6.47 -6.37
N ILE A 13 -10.54 7.65 -6.05
CA ILE A 13 -9.12 7.82 -5.80
C ILE A 13 -8.72 6.94 -4.62
N SER A 14 -9.34 7.07 -3.45
CA SER A 14 -8.84 6.40 -2.24
C SER A 14 -8.77 4.87 -2.35
N GLY A 15 -9.83 4.21 -2.82
CA GLY A 15 -9.86 2.74 -2.86
C GLY A 15 -8.93 2.11 -3.92
N THR A 16 -8.85 2.72 -5.10
CA THR A 16 -8.03 2.20 -6.23
C THR A 16 -6.58 2.63 -6.11
N LEU A 17 -6.31 3.87 -5.69
CA LEU A 17 -4.95 4.41 -5.57
C LEU A 17 -4.13 3.63 -4.53
N ILE A 18 -4.74 3.18 -3.43
CA ILE A 18 -4.05 2.37 -2.42
C ILE A 18 -3.69 0.98 -2.95
N LYS A 19 -4.57 0.36 -3.75
CA LYS A 19 -4.25 -0.92 -4.42
C LYS A 19 -3.09 -0.78 -5.40
N VAL A 20 -3.03 0.33 -6.13
CA VAL A 20 -1.89 0.64 -7.01
C VAL A 20 -0.62 0.85 -6.20
N LEU A 21 -0.68 1.65 -5.12
CA LEU A 21 0.43 1.88 -4.19
C LEU A 21 0.95 0.58 -3.59
N TYR A 22 0.05 -0.35 -3.21
CA TYR A 22 0.44 -1.65 -2.70
C TYR A 22 1.34 -2.40 -3.68
N ILE A 23 0.92 -2.52 -4.94
CA ILE A 23 1.67 -3.23 -5.98
C ILE A 23 2.99 -2.51 -6.28
N VAL A 24 2.97 -1.18 -6.37
CA VAL A 24 4.18 -0.38 -6.64
C VAL A 24 5.19 -0.53 -5.51
N GLY A 25 4.77 -0.40 -4.25
CA GLY A 25 5.67 -0.53 -3.12
C GLY A 25 6.21 -1.95 -2.95
N LEU A 26 5.40 -2.98 -3.24
CA LEU A 26 5.86 -4.36 -3.29
C LEU A 26 6.99 -4.53 -4.32
N LEU A 27 6.83 -3.97 -5.53
CA LEU A 27 7.85 -4.01 -6.57
C LEU A 27 9.11 -3.26 -6.14
N VAL A 28 8.98 -2.05 -5.59
CA VAL A 28 10.12 -1.24 -5.12
C VAL A 28 10.90 -1.95 -4.03
N LEU A 29 10.22 -2.54 -3.03
CA LEU A 29 10.90 -3.27 -1.94
C LEU A 29 11.57 -4.54 -2.43
N THR A 30 10.91 -5.29 -3.32
CA THR A 30 11.47 -6.52 -3.90
C THR A 30 12.71 -6.20 -4.74
N ILE A 31 12.63 -5.20 -5.63
CA ILE A 31 13.75 -4.79 -6.49
C ILE A 31 14.88 -4.18 -5.64
N GLY A 32 14.55 -3.30 -4.72
CA GLY A 32 15.53 -2.65 -3.83
C GLY A 32 16.28 -3.67 -2.98
N GLY A 33 15.57 -4.63 -2.38
CA GLY A 33 16.19 -5.73 -1.64
C GLY A 33 17.07 -6.62 -2.51
N LEU A 34 16.62 -6.96 -3.73
CA LEU A 34 17.40 -7.77 -4.67
C LEU A 34 18.71 -7.06 -5.08
N VAL A 35 18.65 -5.76 -5.35
CA VAL A 35 19.82 -4.94 -5.67
C VAL A 35 20.82 -4.94 -4.51
N ARG A 36 20.35 -4.82 -3.27
CA ARG A 36 21.21 -4.87 -2.07
C ARG A 36 21.86 -6.25 -1.87
N ILE A 37 21.14 -7.33 -2.16
CA ILE A 37 21.70 -8.69 -2.13
C ILE A 37 22.81 -8.84 -3.18
N ILE A 38 22.57 -8.40 -4.42
CA ILE A 38 23.57 -8.47 -5.50
C ILE A 38 24.84 -7.69 -5.10
N GLN A 39 24.68 -6.45 -4.59
CA GLN A 39 25.81 -5.65 -4.12
C GLN A 39 26.54 -6.29 -2.93
N GLY A 40 25.80 -6.91 -2.00
CA GLY A 40 26.38 -7.62 -0.86
C GLY A 40 27.24 -8.81 -1.27
N ILE A 41 26.79 -9.58 -2.28
CA ILE A 41 27.55 -10.70 -2.86
C ILE A 41 28.81 -10.17 -3.57
N SER A 42 28.67 -9.15 -4.42
CA SER A 42 29.80 -8.59 -5.18
C SER A 42 30.87 -7.95 -4.30
N ALA A 43 30.51 -7.41 -3.14
CA ALA A 43 31.43 -6.76 -2.22
C ALA A 43 31.91 -7.68 -1.07
N GLU A 44 31.57 -8.98 -1.10
CA GLU A 44 31.83 -9.96 -0.02
C GLU A 44 31.45 -9.44 1.38
N SER A 45 30.40 -8.63 1.44
CA SER A 45 29.99 -7.92 2.65
C SER A 45 28.79 -8.62 3.28
N LEU A 46 29.05 -9.43 4.30
CA LEU A 46 28.02 -10.06 5.16
C LEU A 46 26.96 -9.06 5.68
N PRO A 47 27.31 -7.85 6.18
CA PRO A 47 26.28 -6.93 6.69
C PRO A 47 25.33 -6.43 5.60
N ASN A 48 25.83 -6.19 4.38
CA ASN A 48 24.98 -5.77 3.26
C ASN A 48 24.05 -6.89 2.79
N LEU A 49 24.52 -8.15 2.87
CA LEU A 49 23.70 -9.32 2.55
C LEU A 49 22.56 -9.49 3.57
N ALA A 50 22.86 -9.34 4.86
CA ALA A 50 21.89 -9.43 5.95
C ALA A 50 20.86 -8.29 5.89
N GLU A 51 21.29 -7.07 5.56
CA GLU A 51 20.39 -5.92 5.34
C GLU A 51 19.45 -6.19 4.14
N GLY A 52 19.98 -6.69 3.01
CA GLY A 52 19.18 -7.02 1.83
C GLY A 52 18.10 -8.07 2.11
N LEU A 53 18.47 -9.16 2.80
CA LEU A 53 17.52 -10.19 3.25
C LEU A 53 16.49 -9.63 4.25
N GLY A 54 16.94 -8.80 5.19
CA GLY A 54 16.07 -8.11 6.13
C GLY A 54 15.05 -7.21 5.44
N VAL A 55 15.45 -6.45 4.42
CA VAL A 55 14.56 -5.57 3.64
C VAL A 55 13.54 -6.40 2.84
N ILE A 56 13.94 -7.50 2.22
CA ILE A 56 13.00 -8.36 1.48
C ILE A 56 11.97 -8.99 2.43
N ILE A 57 12.38 -9.46 3.60
CA ILE A 57 11.46 -10.16 4.51
C ILE A 57 10.68 -9.15 5.37
N LEU A 58 11.38 -8.39 6.20
CA LEU A 58 10.76 -7.47 7.16
C LEU A 58 10.18 -6.25 6.46
N GLY A 59 10.88 -5.70 5.45
CA GLY A 59 10.38 -4.55 4.70
C GLY A 59 9.09 -4.88 3.93
N ASN A 60 9.05 -6.03 3.27
CA ASN A 60 7.84 -6.47 2.55
C ASN A 60 6.70 -6.83 3.51
N LEU A 61 6.99 -7.51 4.63
CA LEU A 61 5.99 -7.81 5.67
C LEU A 61 5.39 -6.54 6.27
N PHE A 62 6.23 -5.57 6.64
CA PHE A 62 5.79 -4.30 7.19
C PHE A 62 4.95 -3.51 6.18
N TRP A 63 5.42 -3.44 4.92
CA TRP A 63 4.68 -2.78 3.85
C TRP A 63 3.30 -3.41 3.62
N ARG A 64 3.24 -4.74 3.61
CA ARG A 64 1.99 -5.48 3.47
C ARG A 64 1.03 -5.16 4.60
N MET A 65 1.49 -5.18 5.84
CA MET A 65 0.67 -4.85 7.00
C MET A 65 0.14 -3.40 6.96
N ALA A 66 1.01 -2.43 6.63
CA ALA A 66 0.62 -1.03 6.52
C ALA A 66 -0.41 -0.81 5.40
N CYS A 67 -0.19 -1.42 4.23
CA CYS A 67 -1.10 -1.29 3.09
C CYS A 67 -2.44 -1.98 3.34
N GLU A 68 -2.45 -3.20 3.88
CA GLU A 68 -3.69 -3.90 4.23
C GLU A 68 -4.49 -3.09 5.26
N GLY A 69 -3.81 -2.52 6.27
CA GLY A 69 -4.45 -1.62 7.25
C GLY A 69 -5.11 -0.41 6.60
N MET A 70 -4.41 0.26 5.69
CA MET A 70 -4.96 1.39 4.94
C MET A 70 -6.17 0.98 4.09
N ILE A 71 -6.08 -0.12 3.33
CA ILE A 71 -7.19 -0.63 2.51
C ILE A 71 -8.43 -0.91 3.39
N VAL A 72 -8.23 -1.51 4.57
CA VAL A 72 -9.30 -1.83 5.51
C VAL A 72 -9.95 -0.55 6.05
N ILE A 73 -9.17 0.46 6.47
CA ILE A 73 -9.72 1.72 6.97
C ILE A 73 -10.57 2.40 5.90
N PHE A 74 -10.09 2.44 4.65
CA PHE A 74 -10.84 3.04 3.54
C PHE A 74 -12.08 2.22 3.17
N SER A 75 -12.03 0.89 3.22
CA SER A 75 -13.20 0.05 2.96
C SER A 75 -14.28 0.22 4.03
N ILE A 76 -13.87 0.38 5.30
CA ILE A 76 -14.78 0.69 6.41
C ILE A 76 -15.43 2.06 6.20
N HIS A 77 -14.64 3.08 5.85
CA HIS A 77 -15.15 4.42 5.58
C HIS A 77 -16.22 4.40 4.46
N ASP A 78 -15.97 3.67 3.39
CA ASP A 78 -16.93 3.49 2.30
C ASP A 78 -18.20 2.75 2.73
N ALA A 79 -18.08 1.74 3.59
CA ALA A 79 -19.20 0.99 4.14
C ALA A 79 -20.10 1.86 5.04
N VAL A 80 -19.50 2.68 5.91
CA VAL A 80 -20.24 3.61 6.80
C VAL A 80 -21.03 4.62 5.97
N ILE A 81 -20.44 5.20 4.93
CA ILE A 81 -21.15 6.13 4.05
C ILE A 81 -22.37 5.47 3.39
N LYS A 82 -22.24 4.21 2.95
CA LYS A 82 -23.35 3.46 2.34
C LYS A 82 -24.51 3.25 3.32
N ILE A 83 -24.22 2.91 4.58
CA ILE A 83 -25.25 2.71 5.61
C ILE A 83 -25.99 4.02 5.88
N TYR A 84 -25.26 5.13 6.08
CA TYR A 84 -25.83 6.45 6.31
C TYR A 84 -26.80 6.89 5.19
N GLN A 85 -26.46 6.60 3.94
CA GLN A 85 -27.31 6.94 2.80
C GLN A 85 -28.61 6.12 2.74
N ASN A 86 -28.60 4.86 3.18
CA ASN A 86 -29.80 4.04 3.22
C ASN A 86 -30.77 4.44 4.35
N THR A 87 -30.25 4.82 5.53
CA THR A 87 -31.10 5.28 6.65
C THR A 87 -31.79 6.61 6.37
N LYS A 88 -31.24 7.48 5.53
CA LYS A 88 -31.83 8.79 5.18
C LYS A 88 -32.97 8.72 4.15
N ARG A 89 -33.27 7.52 3.63
CA ARG A 89 -34.30 7.30 2.60
C ARG A 89 -35.64 6.81 3.16
N ASP A 90 -35.69 6.49 4.45
CA ASP A 90 -36.90 6.35 5.28
C ASP A 90 -37.11 7.63 6.09
#